data_AF-A0A7V9UKW5-F1
#
_entry.id   AF-A0A7V9UKW5-F1
#
_cell.length_a   1.000
_cell.length_b   1.000
_cell.length_c   1.000
_cell.angle_alpha   90.00
_cell.angle_beta   90.00
_cell.angle_gamma   90.00
#
_symmetry.space_group_name_H-M   'P 1'
#
loop_
_entity.id
_entity.type
_entity.pdbx_description
1 polymer ?
#
loop_
_entity_poly.entity_id
_entity_poly.type
_entity_poly.pdbx_seq_one_letter_code
_entity_poly.pdbx_strand_id
1 'polypeptide(L)'
;MEDYITTTEAAARLGLSSARVRQLVGSGKLPATKFGPVNMVRVADLALVRNRPAAGRPPKPKANGTEGKFVVKPSKKGSKK
;
A
#
# COMPACT_ATOMS: atom_id res chain seq x y z
N MET A 1 -21.46 13.45 7.53
CA MET A 1 -21.49 12.25 6.68
C MET A 1 -20.19 11.51 6.92
N GLU A 2 -20.23 10.30 7.45
CA GLU A 2 -19.02 9.49 7.60
C GLU A 2 -18.74 8.76 6.30
N ASP A 3 -17.87 9.34 5.46
CA ASP A 3 -17.46 8.71 4.22
C ASP A 3 -16.35 7.69 4.53
N TYR A 4 -16.72 6.40 4.44
CA TYR A 4 -15.76 5.29 4.47
C TYR A 4 -15.25 5.05 3.05
N ILE A 5 -13.92 5.09 2.92
CA ILE A 5 -13.24 4.78 1.67
C ILE A 5 -12.46 3.48 1.79
N THR A 6 -12.23 2.83 0.66
CA THR A 6 -11.41 1.62 0.62
C THR A 6 -9.94 1.93 0.87
N THR A 7 -9.16 0.92 1.26
CA THR A 7 -7.70 1.05 1.37
C THR A 7 -7.02 1.45 0.06
N THR A 8 -7.58 1.10 -1.09
CA THR A 8 -7.07 1.50 -2.41
C THR A 8 -7.31 2.98 -2.70
N GLU A 9 -8.49 3.50 -2.38
CA GLU A 9 -8.80 4.93 -2.53
C GLU A 9 -8.01 5.77 -1.52
N ALA A 10 -7.88 5.28 -0.28
CA ALA A 10 -7.05 5.91 0.74
C ALA A 10 -5.58 6.01 0.27
N ALA A 11 -5.08 4.96 -0.38
CA ALA A 11 -3.74 4.94 -0.96
C ALA A 11 -3.58 5.99 -2.07
N ALA A 12 -4.54 6.08 -2.99
CA ALA A 12 -4.53 7.08 -4.05
C ALA A 12 -4.55 8.52 -3.51
N ARG A 13 -5.34 8.79 -2.47
CA ARG A 13 -5.42 10.12 -1.83
C ARG A 13 -4.18 10.50 -1.01
N LEU A 14 -3.47 9.50 -0.46
CA LEU A 14 -2.26 9.70 0.32
C LEU A 14 -0.96 9.64 -0.51
N GLY A 15 -1.04 9.21 -1.77
CA GLY A 15 0.15 8.93 -2.59
C GLY A 15 0.98 7.75 -2.06
N LEU A 16 0.35 6.82 -1.35
CA LEU A 16 1.00 5.63 -0.76
C LEU A 16 0.61 4.37 -1.54
N SER A 17 1.32 3.27 -1.30
CA SER A 17 0.87 1.95 -1.78
C SER A 17 -0.23 1.38 -0.89
N SER A 18 -1.13 0.58 -1.46
CA SER A 18 -2.19 -0.13 -0.72
C SER A 18 -1.60 -1.04 0.38
N ALA A 19 -0.46 -1.68 0.12
CA ALA A 19 0.29 -2.46 1.10
C ALA A 19 0.74 -1.61 2.28
N ARG A 20 1.23 -0.38 2.03
CA ARG A 20 1.60 0.56 3.10
C ARG A 20 0.39 0.96 3.93
N VAL A 21 -0.75 1.26 3.31
CA VAL A 21 -1.98 1.58 4.03
C VAL A 21 -2.42 0.40 4.91
N ARG A 22 -2.40 -0.83 4.39
CA ARG A 22 -2.69 -2.05 5.20
C ARG A 22 -1.74 -2.22 6.38
N GLN A 23 -0.45 -1.93 6.19
CA GLN A 23 0.53 -1.95 7.28
C GLN A 23 0.20 -0.89 8.34
N LEU A 24 -0.21 0.30 7.93
CA LEU A 24 -0.60 1.37 8.85
C LEU A 24 -1.82 0.97 9.69
N VAL A 25 -2.81 0.35 9.04
CA VAL A 25 -3.98 -0.22 9.71
C VAL A 25 -3.56 -1.32 10.70
N GLY A 26 -2.76 -2.29 10.25
CA GLY A 26 -2.28 -3.39 11.10
C GLY A 26 -1.41 -2.93 12.28
N SER A 27 -0.68 -1.82 12.12
CA SER A 27 0.10 -1.20 13.20
C SER A 27 -0.71 -0.31 14.16
N GLY A 28 -2.04 -0.20 13.95
CA GLY A 28 -2.92 0.66 14.76
C GLY A 28 -2.72 2.16 14.54
N LYS A 29 -2.02 2.54 13.47
CA LYS A 29 -1.65 3.93 13.18
C LYS A 29 -2.62 4.65 12.24
N LEU A 30 -3.55 3.91 11.66
CA LEU A 30 -4.64 4.42 10.85
C LEU A 30 -5.88 3.64 11.27
N PRO A 31 -6.86 4.29 11.92
CA PRO A 31 -8.11 3.61 12.28
C PRO A 31 -8.81 3.15 11.01
N ALA A 32 -9.23 1.89 11.01
CA ALA A 32 -10.01 1.31 9.94
C ALA A 32 -11.08 0.40 10.55
N THR A 33 -12.24 0.42 9.92
CA THR A 33 -13.34 -0.48 10.25
C THR A 33 -13.31 -1.64 9.26
N LYS A 34 -13.38 -2.86 9.77
CA LYS A 34 -13.43 -4.06 8.94
C LYS A 34 -14.85 -4.24 8.40
N PHE A 35 -15.01 -4.17 7.09
CA PHE A 35 -16.25 -4.48 6.38
C PHE A 35 -16.03 -5.76 5.57
N GLY A 36 -16.39 -6.90 6.16
CA GLY A 36 -16.17 -8.22 5.57
C GLY A 36 -14.68 -8.50 5.33
N PRO A 37 -14.24 -8.75 4.09
CA PRO A 37 -12.84 -9.00 3.75
C PRO A 37 -12.00 -7.72 3.59
N VAL A 38 -12.62 -6.54 3.59
CA VAL A 38 -11.95 -5.27 3.28
C VAL A 38 -11.87 -4.37 4.52
N ASN A 39 -10.73 -3.70 4.68
CA ASN A 39 -10.60 -2.62 5.67
C ASN A 39 -11.02 -1.30 5.01
N MET A 40 -11.98 -0.61 5.61
CA MET A 40 -12.39 0.72 5.19
C MET A 40 -11.87 1.77 6.17
N VAL A 41 -11.39 2.87 5.63
CA VAL A 41 -10.77 3.96 6.35
C VAL A 41 -11.69 5.16 6.26
N ARG A 42 -11.86 5.92 7.34
CA ARG A 42 -12.62 7.18 7.27
C ARG A 42 -11.78 8.25 6.59
N VAL A 43 -12.42 9.09 5.78
CA VAL A 43 -11.72 10.18 5.08
C VAL A 43 -11.02 11.14 6.05
N ALA A 44 -11.63 11.43 7.21
CA ALA A 44 -11.06 12.31 8.23
C ALA A 44 -9.72 11.81 8.78
N ASP A 45 -9.58 10.49 8.95
CA ASP A 45 -8.42 9.87 9.58
C ASP A 45 -7.18 9.84 8.66
N LEU A 46 -7.33 10.16 7.38
CA LEU A 46 -6.20 10.27 6.44
C LEU A 46 -5.21 11.36 6.85
N ALA A 47 -5.68 12.41 7.55
CA ALA A 47 -4.82 13.50 8.00
C ALA A 47 -3.74 13.02 9.00
N LEU A 48 -4.03 11.98 9.80
CA LEU A 48 -3.13 11.43 10.83
C LEU A 48 -1.85 10.80 10.27
N VAL A 49 -1.83 10.50 8.98
CA VAL A 49 -0.73 9.80 8.30
C VAL A 49 0.12 10.76 7.47
N ARG A 50 -0.39 11.95 7.10
CA ARG A 50 0.30 12.89 6.19
C ARG A 50 1.65 13.37 6.71
N ASN A 51 1.75 13.74 7.99
CA ASN A 51 2.97 14.30 8.57
C ASN A 51 3.78 13.25 9.33
N ARG A 52 4.32 12.25 8.62
CA ARG A 52 5.23 11.28 9.23
C ARG A 52 6.62 11.34 8.64
N PRO A 53 7.67 11.63 9.44
CA PRO A 53 9.02 11.37 9.00
C PRO A 53 9.14 9.88 8.67
N ALA A 54 9.80 9.57 7.56
CA ALA A 54 10.01 8.19 7.14
C ALA A 54 10.74 7.41 8.24
N ALA A 55 10.01 6.57 8.97
CA ALA A 55 10.59 5.77 10.05
C ALA A 55 11.41 4.63 9.42
N GLY A 56 12.74 4.78 9.39
CA GLY A 56 13.68 3.70 9.10
C GLY A 56 14.88 4.08 8.23
N ARG A 57 15.74 3.07 8.02
CA ARG A 57 17.00 3.13 7.26
C ARG A 57 16.79 3.86 5.92
N PRO A 58 17.70 4.78 5.54
CA PRO A 58 17.62 5.43 4.24
C PRO A 58 17.49 4.37 3.14
N PRO A 59 16.62 4.59 2.14
CA PRO A 59 16.47 3.64 1.05
C PRO A 59 17.82 3.46 0.37
N LYS A 60 18.19 2.20 0.10
CA LYS A 60 19.33 1.93 -0.78
C LYS A 60 19.04 2.64 -2.11
N PRO A 61 19.98 3.45 -2.66
CA PRO A 61 19.73 4.16 -3.90
C PRO A 61 19.31 3.15 -4.97
N LYS A 62 18.13 3.35 -5.56
CA LYS A 62 17.65 2.48 -6.63
C LYS A 62 18.52 2.76 -7.86
N ALA A 63 19.19 1.73 -8.37
CA ALA A 63 19.77 1.79 -9.71
C ALA A 63 18.61 2.06 -10.69
N ASN A 64 18.72 3.14 -11.46
CA ASN A 64 17.68 3.61 -12.38
C ASN A 64 17.29 2.51 -13.37
N GLY A 65 15.98 2.32 -13.57
CA GLY A 65 15.44 1.50 -14.66
C GLY A 65 14.50 0.40 -14.17
N THR A 66 13.22 0.73 -14.01
CA THR A 66 12.09 -0.19 -14.25
C THR A 66 10.81 0.63 -14.20
N GLU A 67 10.58 1.41 -15.24
CA GLU A 67 9.24 1.82 -15.61
C GLU A 67 8.41 0.55 -15.81
N GLY A 68 7.23 0.50 -15.18
CA GLY A 68 6.39 -0.67 -15.14
C GLY A 68 6.12 -1.25 -16.52
N LYS A 69 6.73 -2.40 -16.82
CA LYS A 69 6.18 -3.39 -17.74
C LYS A 69 6.20 -4.73 -17.02
N PHE A 70 5.03 -5.18 -16.62
CA PHE A 70 4.82 -6.57 -16.23
C PHE A 70 4.95 -7.43 -17.51
N VAL A 71 6.19 -7.70 -17.92
CA VAL A 71 6.48 -8.76 -18.89
C VAL A 71 6.47 -10.06 -18.10
N VAL A 72 5.36 -10.78 -18.21
CA VAL A 72 5.26 -12.17 -17.78
C VAL A 72 6.39 -12.93 -18.48
N LYS A 73 7.41 -13.35 -17.73
CA LYS A 73 8.44 -14.25 -18.28
C LYS A 73 7.74 -15.59 -18.58
N PRO A 74 7.94 -16.21 -19.75
CA PRO A 74 7.41 -17.54 -20.00
C PRO A 74 8.04 -18.51 -19.00
N SER A 75 7.18 -19.31 -18.36
CA SER A 75 7.58 -20.39 -17.47
C SER A 75 8.53 -21.35 -18.19
N LYS A 76 9.78 -21.46 -17.73
CA LYS A 76 10.64 -22.58 -18.11
C LYS A 76 10.01 -23.86 -17.56
N LYS A 77 9.25 -24.56 -18.41
CA LYS A 77 8.82 -25.94 -18.18
C LYS A 77 10.09 -26.78 -18.03
N GLY A 78 10.37 -27.24 -16.82
CA GLY A 78 11.49 -28.15 -16.57
C GLY A 78 11.27 -29.45 -17.34
N SER A 79 12.11 -29.70 -18.33
CA SER A 79 12.30 -31.02 -18.92
C SER A 79 12.98 -31.92 -17.88
N LYS A 80 12.23 -32.83 -17.26
CA LYS A 80 12.84 -33.95 -16.52
C LYS A 80 13.48 -34.90 -17.53
N LYS A 81 14.70 -35.35 -17.19
CA LYS A 81 15.43 -36.44 -17.85
C LYS A 81 14.65 -37.75 -17.78
#